data_AF-A0AAV5X2H7-F1
#
_entry.id   AF-A0AAV5X2H7-F1
#
_cell.length_a   1.000
_cell.length_b   1.000
_cell.length_c   1.000
_cell.angle_alpha   90.00
_cell.angle_beta   90.00
_cell.angle_gamma   90.00
#
_symmetry.space_group_name_H-M   'P 1'
#
loop_
_entity.id
_entity.type
_entity.pdbx_description
1 polymer ?
#
loop_
_entity_poly.entity_id
_entity_poly.type
_entity_poly.pdbx_seq_one_letter_code
_entity_poly.pdbx_strand_id
1 'polypeptide(L)'
;TGLAYPFLDRLHGASRTRGNRMTGLFSRYIYLQAKRIIDKHGWTCTTPIRKSKHKGYIRTVAIRLIFYCRFNDYTEEVTKFIGEGFDKLRFNAVEQYPHCGELWPHIAASRCKSMRERFFNYLGE
;
A
#
# COMPACT_ATOMS: atom_id res chain seq x y z
N THR A 1 7.19 6.68 -31.81
CA THR A 1 7.62 6.26 -30.46
C THR A 1 8.00 7.50 -29.68
N GLY A 2 7.06 8.36 -29.30
CA GLY A 2 6.09 8.12 -28.24
C GLY A 2 6.57 8.90 -27.02
N LEU A 3 6.36 10.22 -27.03
CA LEU A 3 6.82 11.21 -26.05
C LEU A 3 6.53 10.76 -24.61
N ALA A 4 7.50 10.12 -23.96
CA ALA A 4 7.55 10.15 -22.51
C ALA A 4 7.69 11.62 -22.11
N TYR A 5 6.74 12.13 -21.32
CA TYR A 5 6.67 13.54 -20.98
C TYR A 5 8.05 14.00 -20.46
N PRO A 6 8.64 15.09 -20.98
CA PRO A 6 9.92 15.62 -20.52
C PRO A 6 9.96 15.90 -19.01
N PHE A 7 8.78 16.04 -18.40
CA PHE A 7 8.59 16.08 -16.96
C PHE A 7 8.86 14.73 -16.28
N LEU A 8 8.32 13.62 -16.80
CA LEU A 8 8.53 12.27 -16.25
C LEU A 8 9.99 11.85 -16.37
N ASP A 9 10.67 12.19 -17.46
CA ASP A 9 12.09 11.91 -17.62
C ASP A 9 12.96 12.78 -16.70
N ARG A 10 12.58 14.06 -16.50
CA ARG A 10 13.24 14.93 -15.51
C ARG A 10 12.98 14.47 -14.07
N LEU A 11 11.79 13.97 -13.77
CA LEU A 11 11.43 13.42 -12.46
C LEU A 11 12.20 12.12 -12.20
N HIS A 12 12.24 11.20 -13.17
CA HIS A 12 13.05 9.99 -13.09
C HIS A 12 14.55 10.30 -12.98
N GLY A 13 15.04 11.29 -13.74
CA GLY A 13 16.42 11.76 -13.69
C GLY A 13 16.79 12.35 -12.33
N ALA A 14 15.91 13.19 -11.76
CA ALA A 14 16.09 13.80 -10.44
C ALA A 14 16.04 12.75 -9.31
N SER A 15 15.15 11.75 -9.41
CA SER A 15 15.11 10.61 -8.49
C SER A 15 16.37 9.74 -8.57
N ARG A 16 17.05 9.70 -9.72
CA ARG A 16 18.31 8.95 -9.89
C ARG A 16 19.56 9.73 -9.45
N THR A 17 19.56 11.06 -9.53
CA THR A 17 20.77 11.90 -9.31
C THR A 17 20.86 12.59 -7.95
N ARG A 18 19.77 12.74 -7.19
CA ARG A 18 19.77 13.41 -5.87
C ARG A 18 19.31 12.51 -4.74
N GLY A 19 20.11 11.47 -4.47
CA GLY A 19 20.29 10.82 -3.17
C GLY A 19 19.07 10.12 -2.55
N ASN A 20 19.31 8.94 -1.96
CA ASN A 20 18.35 8.20 -1.12
C ASN A 20 17.56 9.07 -0.12
N ARG A 21 18.10 10.23 0.28
CA ARG A 21 17.46 11.15 1.22
C ARG A 21 16.17 11.80 0.72
N MET A 22 16.10 12.32 -0.51
CA MET A 22 14.86 12.94 -1.03
C MET A 22 13.78 11.88 -1.30
N THR A 23 14.18 10.74 -1.84
CA THR A 23 13.30 9.59 -2.03
C THR A 23 12.77 9.05 -0.71
N GLY A 24 13.62 9.01 0.33
CA GLY A 24 13.22 8.63 1.68
C GLY A 24 12.24 9.61 2.33
N LEU A 25 12.46 10.92 2.20
CA LEU A 25 11.54 11.95 2.70
C LEU A 25 10.19 11.93 1.98
N PHE A 26 10.20 11.76 0.66
CA PHE A 26 8.97 11.63 -0.12
C PHE A 26 8.22 10.35 0.27
N SER A 27 8.92 9.22 0.43
CA SER A 27 8.32 7.97 0.90
C SER A 27 7.71 8.12 2.29
N ARG A 28 8.39 8.80 3.21
CA ARG A 28 7.84 9.12 4.53
C ARG A 28 6.55 9.94 4.42
N TYR A 29 6.55 10.97 3.57
CA TYR A 29 5.35 11.78 3.34
C TYR A 29 4.19 10.94 2.80
N ILE A 30 4.44 10.09 1.81
CA ILE A 30 3.44 9.20 1.22
C ILE A 30 2.89 8.22 2.27
N TYR A 31 3.76 7.61 3.08
CA TYR A 31 3.34 6.75 4.20
C TYR A 31 2.43 7.51 5.17
N LEU A 32 2.81 8.73 5.58
CA LEU A 32 1.99 9.54 6.49
C LEU A 32 0.62 9.88 5.88
N GLN A 33 0.54 10.18 4.58
CA GLN A 33 -0.77 10.40 3.94
C GLN A 33 -1.62 9.12 3.91
N ALA A 34 -1.02 7.97 3.62
CA ALA A 34 -1.73 6.70 3.65
C ALA A 34 -2.23 6.37 5.06
N LYS A 35 -1.39 6.57 6.08
CA LYS A 35 -1.76 6.39 7.48
C LYS A 35 -2.92 7.30 7.86
N ARG A 36 -2.88 8.59 7.50
CA ARG A 36 -3.98 9.54 7.77
C ARG A 36 -5.31 9.10 7.16
N ILE A 37 -5.30 8.53 5.95
CA ILE A 37 -6.51 8.00 5.31
C ILE A 37 -7.08 6.84 6.13
N ILE A 38 -6.24 5.88 6.50
CA ILE A 38 -6.65 4.71 7.27
C ILE A 38 -7.06 5.07 8.70
N ASP A 39 -6.36 5.99 9.37
CA ASP A 39 -6.75 6.48 10.70
C ASP A 39 -8.15 7.13 10.66
N LYS A 40 -8.45 7.88 9.59
CA LYS A 40 -9.75 8.57 9.42
C LYS A 40 -10.88 7.61 9.06
N HIS A 41 -10.61 6.62 8.21
CA HIS A 41 -11.65 5.78 7.62
C HIS A 41 -11.70 4.36 8.20
N GLY A 42 -10.68 3.95 8.94
CA GLY A 42 -10.47 2.56 9.35
C GLY A 42 -10.00 1.66 8.21
N TRP A 43 -9.45 0.50 8.57
CA TRP A 43 -9.05 -0.53 7.62
C TRP A 43 -10.23 -1.15 6.89
N THR A 44 -11.35 -1.39 7.58
CA THR A 44 -12.54 -2.01 7.03
C THR A 44 -13.57 -0.97 6.57
N CYS A 45 -14.41 -1.36 5.62
CA CYS A 45 -15.59 -0.61 5.22
C CYS A 45 -16.85 -1.27 5.78
N THR A 46 -17.71 -0.47 6.42
CA THR A 46 -19.01 -0.95 6.93
C THR A 46 -20.00 -1.27 5.82
N THR A 47 -19.80 -0.71 4.63
CA THR A 47 -20.64 -0.96 3.46
C THR A 47 -19.84 -1.66 2.38
N PRO A 48 -20.39 -2.68 1.71
CA PRO A 48 -19.71 -3.35 0.60
C PRO A 48 -19.26 -2.36 -0.47
N ILE A 49 -18.00 -2.49 -0.91
CA ILE A 49 -17.43 -1.59 -1.91
C ILE A 49 -17.86 -2.08 -3.29
N ARG A 50 -18.60 -1.22 -3.99
CA ARG A 50 -19.12 -1.49 -5.34
C ARG A 50 -18.80 -0.30 -6.24
N LYS A 51 -18.84 -0.50 -7.56
CA LYS A 51 -18.59 0.57 -8.55
C LYS A 51 -19.44 1.82 -8.30
N SER A 52 -20.66 1.67 -7.80
CA SER A 52 -21.58 2.77 -7.46
C SER A 52 -21.34 3.43 -6.10
N LYS A 53 -20.49 2.85 -5.24
CA LYS A 53 -20.20 3.33 -3.89
C LYS A 53 -18.71 3.62 -3.72
N HIS A 54 -18.32 4.85 -4.08
CA HIS A 54 -16.91 5.27 -4.09
C HIS A 54 -16.25 5.39 -2.71
N LYS A 55 -17.01 5.46 -1.62
CA LYS A 55 -16.47 5.68 -0.25
C LYS A 55 -15.45 4.62 0.20
N GLY A 56 -15.52 3.41 -0.34
CA GLY A 56 -14.57 2.34 -0.03
C GLY A 56 -13.20 2.50 -0.70
N TYR A 57 -13.16 3.08 -1.91
CA TYR A 57 -11.98 3.12 -2.76
C TYR A 57 -10.82 3.95 -2.21
N ILE A 58 -11.10 4.90 -1.31
CA ILE A 58 -10.04 5.68 -0.66
C ILE A 58 -9.05 4.79 0.11
N ARG A 59 -9.50 3.64 0.63
CA ARG A 59 -8.64 2.64 1.29
C ARG A 59 -7.74 1.92 0.28
N THR A 60 -8.25 1.64 -0.92
CA THR A 60 -7.42 1.11 -2.02
C THR A 60 -6.32 2.08 -2.40
N VAL A 61 -6.61 3.38 -2.43
CA VAL A 61 -5.58 4.42 -2.67
C VAL A 61 -4.53 4.38 -1.57
N ALA A 62 -4.92 4.33 -0.30
CA ALA A 62 -3.97 4.23 0.82
C ALA A 62 -3.07 3.00 0.70
N ILE A 63 -3.61 1.83 0.35
CA ILE A 63 -2.83 0.59 0.16
C ILE A 63 -1.78 0.76 -0.95
N ARG A 64 -2.16 1.35 -2.08
CA ARG A 64 -1.22 1.62 -3.19
C ARG A 64 -0.12 2.61 -2.80
N LEU A 65 -0.45 3.62 -2.00
CA LEU A 65 0.55 4.56 -1.46
C LEU A 65 1.54 3.85 -0.51
N ILE A 66 1.05 2.96 0.36
CA ILE A 66 1.91 2.16 1.25
C ILE A 66 2.86 1.27 0.43
N PHE A 67 2.37 0.67 -0.67
CA PHE A 67 3.21 -0.15 -1.54
C PHE A 67 4.38 0.63 -2.13
N TYR A 68 4.15 1.87 -2.58
CA TYR A 68 5.23 2.74 -3.05
C TYR A 68 6.33 2.91 -1.99
N CYS A 69 5.94 3.02 -0.72
CA CYS A 69 6.86 3.24 0.39
C CYS A 69 7.72 2.01 0.72
N ARG A 70 7.28 0.79 0.39
CA ARG A 70 7.96 -0.46 0.80
C ARG A 70 9.37 -0.61 0.22
N PHE A 71 9.65 0.07 -0.89
CA PHE A 71 10.92 -0.03 -1.61
C PHE A 71 11.99 0.96 -1.10
N ASN A 72 11.63 1.83 -0.16
CA ASN A 72 12.51 2.81 0.45
C ASN A 72 12.63 2.53 1.96
N ASP A 73 13.70 2.99 2.62
CA ASP A 73 14.20 2.64 3.97
C ASP A 73 13.24 2.81 5.19
N TYR A 74 11.92 2.70 5.03
CA TYR A 74 10.90 2.71 6.09
C TYR A 74 10.24 1.33 6.26
N THR A 75 11.02 0.27 6.09
CA THR A 75 10.48 -1.09 6.02
C THR A 75 9.77 -1.52 7.29
N GLU A 76 10.26 -1.19 8.49
CA GLU A 76 9.67 -1.72 9.72
C GLU A 76 8.29 -1.13 10.03
N GLU A 77 8.15 0.19 10.05
CA GLU A 77 6.85 0.85 10.29
C GLU A 77 5.82 0.49 9.21
N VAL A 78 6.24 0.50 7.93
CA VAL A 78 5.38 0.11 6.81
C VAL A 78 4.98 -1.36 6.92
N THR A 79 5.91 -2.25 7.29
CA THR A 79 5.63 -3.69 7.46
C THR A 79 4.65 -3.90 8.61
N LYS A 80 4.84 -3.22 9.75
CA LYS A 80 3.89 -3.29 10.86
C LYS A 80 2.50 -2.83 10.43
N PHE A 81 2.44 -1.71 9.72
CA PHE A 81 1.17 -1.15 9.26
C PHE A 81 0.45 -2.06 8.23
N ILE A 82 1.18 -2.65 7.29
CA ILE A 82 0.63 -3.67 6.38
C ILE A 82 0.15 -4.90 7.16
N GLY A 83 0.89 -5.33 8.19
CA GLY A 83 0.51 -6.44 9.05
C GLY A 83 -0.79 -6.18 9.81
N GLU A 84 -0.96 -4.97 10.36
CA GLU A 84 -2.23 -4.54 10.97
C GLU A 84 -3.38 -4.58 9.95
N GLY A 85 -3.15 -4.10 8.73
CA GLY A 85 -4.12 -4.18 7.64
C GLY A 85 -4.51 -5.62 7.30
N PHE A 86 -3.54 -6.54 7.28
CA PHE A 86 -3.78 -7.96 7.04
C PHE A 86 -4.70 -8.56 8.09
N ASP A 87 -4.42 -8.30 9.37
CA ASP A 87 -5.22 -8.84 10.48
C ASP A 87 -6.66 -8.33 10.46
N LYS A 88 -6.84 -7.06 10.09
CA LYS A 88 -8.16 -6.41 10.06
C LYS A 88 -8.98 -6.79 8.84
N LEU A 89 -8.36 -6.94 7.66
CA LEU A 89 -9.06 -7.18 6.41
C LEU A 89 -9.21 -8.66 6.08
N ARG A 90 -8.19 -9.48 6.40
CA ARG A 90 -8.05 -10.87 5.94
C ARG A 90 -8.36 -10.98 4.44
N PHE A 91 -8.84 -12.14 3.95
CA PHE A 91 -9.44 -12.25 2.63
C PHE A 91 -10.97 -12.18 2.69
N ASN A 92 -11.54 -10.98 2.78
CA ASN A 92 -12.99 -10.80 2.68
C ASN A 92 -13.37 -10.22 1.30
N ALA A 93 -13.40 -11.08 0.29
CA ALA A 93 -13.73 -10.68 -1.08
C ALA A 93 -15.21 -10.22 -1.25
N VAL A 94 -16.10 -10.58 -0.33
CA VAL A 94 -17.53 -10.26 -0.44
C VAL A 94 -17.81 -8.81 -0.06
N GLU A 95 -17.20 -8.33 1.02
CA GLU A 95 -17.50 -7.01 1.59
C GLU A 95 -16.37 -6.01 1.40
N GLN A 96 -15.13 -6.50 1.36
CA GLN A 96 -13.92 -5.68 1.37
C GLN A 96 -13.19 -5.69 0.02
N TYR A 97 -13.70 -6.35 -1.02
CA TYR A 97 -13.15 -6.19 -2.36
C TYR A 97 -13.50 -4.80 -2.92
N PRO A 98 -12.55 -4.01 -3.48
CA PRO A 98 -11.23 -4.45 -3.97
C PRO A 98 -10.07 -4.28 -2.99
N HIS A 99 -10.21 -3.47 -1.93
CA HIS A 99 -9.05 -3.11 -1.12
C HIS A 99 -8.39 -4.30 -0.38
N CYS A 100 -9.15 -5.30 0.09
CA CYS A 100 -8.53 -6.52 0.63
C CYS A 100 -7.73 -7.28 -0.45
N GLY A 101 -8.26 -7.36 -1.67
CA GLY A 101 -7.60 -7.99 -2.81
C GLY A 101 -6.37 -7.22 -3.30
N GLU A 102 -6.31 -5.92 -3.07
CA GLU A 102 -5.13 -5.10 -3.37
C GLU A 102 -4.03 -5.26 -2.31
N LEU A 103 -4.39 -5.46 -1.04
CA LEU A 103 -3.41 -5.68 0.04
C LEU A 103 -2.63 -6.99 -0.13
N TRP A 104 -3.31 -8.03 -0.58
CA TRP A 104 -2.82 -9.40 -0.61
C TRP A 104 -1.56 -9.64 -1.47
N PRO A 105 -1.52 -9.17 -2.72
CA PRO A 105 -0.30 -9.23 -3.54
C PRO A 105 0.90 -8.57 -2.85
N HIS A 106 0.68 -7.53 -2.04
CA HIS A 106 1.75 -6.83 -1.35
C HIS A 106 2.38 -7.66 -0.23
N ILE A 107 1.55 -8.43 0.47
CA ILE A 107 1.97 -9.35 1.54
C ILE A 107 2.70 -10.55 0.94
N ALA A 108 2.14 -11.16 -0.11
CA ALA A 108 2.75 -12.29 -0.79
C ALA A 108 4.14 -11.91 -1.36
N ALA A 109 4.26 -10.71 -1.93
CA ALA A 109 5.52 -10.19 -2.44
C ALA A 109 6.45 -9.60 -1.35
N SER A 110 6.06 -9.59 -0.07
CA SER A 110 6.84 -8.96 1.00
C SER A 110 8.19 -9.67 1.19
N ARG A 111 9.26 -8.91 1.41
CA ARG A 111 10.57 -9.49 1.78
C ARG A 111 10.62 -9.89 3.25
N CYS A 112 9.69 -9.39 4.07
CA CYS A 112 9.59 -9.74 5.47
C CYS A 112 9.14 -11.21 5.62
N LYS A 113 10.00 -12.04 6.21
CA LYS A 113 9.76 -13.48 6.37
C LYS A 113 8.51 -13.75 7.23
N SER A 114 8.41 -13.09 8.37
CA SER A 114 7.28 -13.26 9.30
C SER A 114 5.94 -12.87 8.67
N MET A 115 5.91 -11.84 7.84
CA MET A 115 4.70 -11.43 7.11
C MET A 115 4.27 -12.48 6.08
N ARG A 116 5.22 -13.08 5.35
CA ARG A 116 4.94 -14.17 4.41
C ARG A 116 4.50 -15.44 5.12
N GLU A 117 5.17 -15.82 6.21
CA GLU A 117 4.79 -16.97 7.03
C GLU A 117 3.35 -16.82 7.55
N ARG A 118 2.98 -15.64 8.07
CA ARG A 118 1.61 -15.33 8.48
C ARG A 118 0.59 -15.48 7.35
N PHE A 119 0.94 -15.03 6.16
CA PHE A 119 0.09 -15.16 4.98
C PHE A 119 -0.13 -16.62 4.55
N PHE A 120 0.95 -17.41 4.47
CA PHE A 120 0.85 -18.81 4.08
C PHE A 120 0.16 -19.67 5.15
N ASN A 121 0.35 -19.36 6.43
CA ASN A 121 -0.40 -20.00 7.51
C ASN A 121 -1.91 -19.74 7.37
N TYR A 122 -2.30 -18.50 7.10
CA TYR A 122 -3.70 -18.15 6.85
C TYR A 122 -4.32 -18.86 5.63
N LEU A 123 -3.51 -19.23 4.63
CA LEU A 123 -3.97 -19.99 3.46
C LEU A 123 -4.06 -21.51 3.69
N GLY A 124 -3.37 -22.03 4.70
CA GLY A 124 -3.37 -23.44 5.07
C GLY A 124 -4.42 -23.80 6.13
N GLU A 125 -5.11 -22.80 6.67
CA GLU A 125 -6.31 -22.90 7.52
C GLU A 125 -7.59 -22.81 6.66
#